data_AF-A0A6A3HQE7-F1
#
_entry.id   AF-A0A6A3HQE7-F1
#
_cell.length_a   1.000
_cell.length_b   1.000
_cell.length_c   1.000
_cell.angle_alpha   90.00
_cell.angle_beta   90.00
_cell.angle_gamma   90.00
#
_symmetry.space_group_name_H-M   'P 1'
#
loop_
_entity.id
_entity.type
_entity.pdbx_description
1 polymer ?
#
loop_
_entity_poly.entity_id
_entity_poly.type
_entity_poly.pdbx_seq_one_letter_code
_entity_poly.pdbx_strand_id
1 'polypeptide(L)'
;MTGLHVALAQVGLSLPKPTVSPTIAGGQQKYWIDSGKQRVFSAFLRKTRMQLPEFVRILREETTHDSRPNKALEIPPDTPAWSSYRYRPEWEAIIRHGVQPKWKSSFQAQSKPPKNHASAQLAINALIKQIRKGQDAGQYLVLDIELLPMLDNISCSPFGAVQKGSVPLSQDARVIHDLSSPEGSSVSDNTVDDERVVVTYDGPHDLAKRVLEVEKEFPGIAKLMSGDVAGVFHHLAIHADHVGRFAGTIPELGLLIIDLCCPFGWTLSPQHYWTGGAAISHLYAASSPKWPLQPLDGAHAFDAKTWCDDHNLIEPGIGSRLPETNLALRRAMTTILGPEAVNEEKFTAWERGGKMLGLMWDIPSLTLSMPSEKLGAFAVYLWKFGMNKTGTGNTYSTICSKLCAVRWYHRNNAGYDPGVNASHAILLRGIRRFTSPVAKQYPLSVHLLHMIYRRSEYLYIGRQHHAYALKLRDILFYDGLGHQCKPRKAQRVGITLMGAKNNQYGREEARYHDKSGDKIICPVSAARWIIKGAKAFGTAPEQPALSTGFGSGISAKYMSTVRAEIIAAPEKWFSRTAT
;
A
#
# COMPACT_ATOMS: atom_id res chain seq x y z
N MET A 1 19.10 -30.30 -32.20
CA MET A 1 19.19 -30.54 -30.74
C MET A 1 19.66 -29.25 -30.09
N THR A 2 18.99 -28.80 -29.03
CA THR A 2 19.36 -27.57 -28.32
C THR A 2 20.75 -27.68 -27.69
N GLY A 3 21.43 -26.55 -27.45
CA GLY A 3 22.77 -26.52 -26.87
C GLY A 3 22.85 -27.25 -25.52
N LEU A 4 21.80 -27.12 -24.69
CA LEU A 4 21.67 -27.82 -23.42
C LEU A 4 21.65 -29.36 -23.57
N HIS A 5 20.90 -29.90 -24.54
CA HIS A 5 20.84 -31.35 -24.75
C HIS A 5 22.21 -31.92 -25.14
N VAL A 6 22.96 -31.20 -25.99
CA VAL A 6 24.31 -31.60 -26.39
C VAL A 6 25.25 -31.56 -25.19
N ALA A 7 25.25 -30.47 -24.41
CA ALA A 7 26.09 -30.34 -23.22
C ALA A 7 25.82 -31.45 -22.20
N LEU A 8 24.55 -31.75 -21.91
CA LEU A 8 24.17 -32.84 -21.01
C LEU A 8 24.65 -34.20 -21.53
N ALA A 9 24.48 -34.48 -22.82
CA ALA A 9 24.88 -35.76 -23.42
C ALA A 9 26.39 -35.99 -23.36
N GLN A 10 27.21 -34.93 -23.51
CA GLN A 10 28.68 -35.02 -23.39
C GLN A 10 29.17 -35.55 -22.04
N VAL A 11 28.37 -35.40 -20.98
CA VAL A 11 28.68 -35.94 -19.64
C VAL A 11 27.79 -37.13 -19.25
N GLY A 12 27.12 -37.74 -20.22
CA GLY A 12 26.26 -38.91 -20.04
C GLY A 12 25.00 -38.61 -19.23
N LEU A 13 24.43 -37.41 -19.37
CA LEU A 13 23.17 -37.00 -18.75
C LEU A 13 22.11 -36.73 -19.82
N SER A 14 20.85 -36.92 -19.47
CA SER A 14 19.71 -36.62 -20.32
C SER A 14 18.57 -36.08 -19.47
N LEU A 15 17.83 -35.10 -19.98
CA LEU A 15 16.64 -34.61 -19.30
C LEU A 15 15.57 -35.72 -19.25
N PRO A 16 15.01 -36.02 -18.07
CA PRO A 16 13.90 -36.94 -17.98
C PRO A 16 12.65 -36.32 -18.63
N LYS A 17 11.71 -37.18 -19.06
CA LYS A 17 10.37 -36.70 -19.39
C LYS A 17 9.77 -36.02 -18.14
N PRO A 18 9.13 -34.85 -18.28
CA PRO A 18 8.51 -34.17 -17.14
C PRO A 18 7.56 -35.15 -16.47
N THR A 19 7.85 -35.50 -15.21
CA THR A 19 6.95 -36.35 -14.43
C THR A 19 6.47 -35.57 -13.22
N VAL A 20 5.20 -35.82 -12.90
CA VAL A 20 4.40 -35.37 -11.74
C VAL A 20 3.38 -34.28 -12.07
N SER A 21 2.12 -34.72 -12.18
CA SER A 21 0.93 -33.88 -11.97
C SER A 21 0.71 -33.68 -10.47
N PRO A 22 0.10 -32.56 -10.05
CA PRO A 22 -0.23 -32.36 -8.64
C PRO A 22 -1.07 -33.52 -8.10
N THR A 23 -0.68 -34.07 -6.94
CA THR A 23 -1.39 -35.18 -6.31
C THR A 23 -2.44 -34.67 -5.33
N ILE A 24 -3.58 -35.36 -5.23
CA ILE A 24 -4.59 -35.08 -4.21
C ILE A 24 -4.21 -35.89 -2.96
N ALA A 25 -3.90 -35.21 -1.86
CA ALA A 25 -3.66 -35.82 -0.57
C ALA A 25 -4.61 -35.20 0.46
N GLY A 26 -5.46 -36.01 1.08
CA GLY A 26 -6.39 -35.55 2.11
C GLY A 26 -7.39 -34.47 1.65
N GLY A 27 -7.77 -34.46 0.37
CA GLY A 27 -8.67 -33.45 -0.22
C GLY A 27 -7.99 -32.12 -0.59
N GLN A 28 -6.67 -31.98 -0.39
CA GLN A 28 -5.90 -30.82 -0.82
C GLN A 28 -4.90 -31.18 -1.91
N GLN A 29 -4.71 -30.26 -2.85
CA GLN A 29 -3.77 -30.41 -3.96
C GLN A 29 -2.35 -30.14 -3.48
N LYS A 30 -1.47 -31.15 -3.56
CA LYS A 30 -0.06 -31.05 -3.19
C LYS A 30 0.81 -30.89 -4.43
N TYR A 31 1.69 -29.90 -4.40
CA TYR A 31 2.59 -29.58 -5.51
C TYR A 31 4.00 -30.12 -5.25
N TRP A 32 4.73 -30.39 -6.33
CA TRP A 32 6.09 -30.90 -6.31
C TRP A 32 6.92 -30.14 -7.35
N ILE A 33 8.21 -29.94 -7.06
CA ILE A 33 9.17 -29.43 -8.05
C ILE A 33 9.47 -30.48 -9.12
N ASP A 34 10.07 -30.07 -10.23
CA ASP A 34 10.71 -30.99 -11.18
C ASP A 34 12.02 -31.52 -10.61
N SER A 35 11.91 -32.55 -9.76
CA SER A 35 13.07 -33.23 -9.19
C SER A 35 13.95 -33.90 -10.24
N GLY A 36 13.39 -34.19 -11.43
CA GLY A 36 14.13 -34.77 -12.54
C GLY A 36 15.10 -33.76 -13.15
N LYS A 37 14.59 -32.58 -13.56
CA LYS A 37 15.41 -31.46 -14.02
C LYS A 37 16.43 -31.05 -12.96
N GLN A 38 15.99 -30.88 -11.72
CA GLN A 38 16.83 -30.48 -10.59
C GLN A 38 18.02 -31.44 -10.38
N ARG A 39 17.78 -32.76 -10.37
CA ARG A 39 18.86 -33.76 -10.26
C ARG A 39 19.82 -33.72 -11.43
N VAL A 40 19.32 -33.63 -12.66
CA VAL A 40 20.16 -33.60 -13.87
C VAL A 40 21.04 -32.36 -13.90
N PHE A 41 20.48 -31.17 -13.65
CA PHE A 41 21.24 -29.93 -13.61
C PHE A 41 22.26 -29.93 -12.49
N SER A 42 21.89 -30.44 -11.31
CA SER A 42 22.82 -30.52 -10.19
C SER A 42 23.95 -31.52 -10.45
N ALA A 43 23.66 -32.67 -11.07
CA ALA A 43 24.66 -33.65 -11.46
C ALA A 43 25.59 -33.10 -12.56
N PHE A 44 25.05 -32.33 -13.51
CA PHE A 44 25.84 -31.68 -14.56
C PHE A 44 26.88 -30.73 -13.95
N LEU A 45 26.46 -29.84 -13.05
CA LEU A 45 27.36 -28.90 -12.36
C LEU A 45 28.42 -29.64 -11.53
N ARG A 46 28.06 -30.72 -10.80
CA ARG A 46 29.03 -31.54 -10.05
C ARG A 46 30.08 -32.18 -10.96
N LYS A 47 29.67 -32.74 -12.10
CA LYS A 47 30.56 -33.45 -13.05
C LYS A 47 31.50 -32.49 -13.78
N THR A 48 31.01 -31.33 -14.17
CA THR A 48 31.76 -30.36 -15.00
C THR A 48 32.53 -29.34 -14.18
N ARG A 49 32.16 -29.13 -12.91
CA ARG A 49 32.61 -28.00 -12.07
C ARG A 49 32.32 -26.62 -12.68
N MET A 50 31.39 -26.57 -13.64
CA MET A 50 30.97 -25.35 -14.32
C MET A 50 30.36 -24.37 -13.32
N GLN A 51 30.68 -23.08 -13.47
CA GLN A 51 30.11 -22.03 -12.64
C GLN A 51 28.73 -21.60 -13.16
N LEU A 52 27.93 -21.00 -12.27
CA LEU A 52 26.54 -20.66 -12.55
C LEU A 52 26.35 -19.83 -13.85
N PRO A 53 27.14 -18.79 -14.13
CA PRO A 53 26.89 -17.96 -15.32
C PRO A 53 27.08 -18.71 -16.65
N GLU A 54 28.08 -19.60 -16.72
CA GLU A 54 28.33 -20.43 -17.91
C GLU A 54 27.17 -21.40 -18.14
N PHE A 55 26.68 -22.02 -17.07
CA PHE A 55 25.55 -22.95 -17.16
C PHE A 55 24.25 -22.24 -17.55
N VAL A 56 23.99 -21.04 -17.01
CA VAL A 56 22.81 -20.24 -17.36
C VAL A 56 22.83 -19.83 -18.84
N ARG A 57 24.01 -19.47 -19.38
CA ARG A 57 24.16 -19.21 -20.83
C ARG A 57 23.80 -20.42 -21.68
N ILE A 58 24.24 -21.62 -21.29
CA ILE A 58 23.87 -22.88 -21.96
C ILE A 58 22.36 -23.13 -21.86
N LEU A 59 21.77 -22.93 -20.67
CA LEU A 59 20.35 -23.12 -20.39
C LEU A 59 19.47 -22.21 -21.27
N ARG A 60 19.93 -20.98 -21.54
CA ARG A 60 19.22 -19.98 -22.35
C ARG A 60 19.62 -19.97 -23.82
N GLU A 61 20.55 -20.82 -24.23
CA GLU A 61 21.11 -20.83 -25.59
C GLU A 61 21.74 -19.48 -25.99
N GLU A 62 22.42 -18.84 -25.04
CA GLU A 62 23.22 -17.65 -25.31
C GLU A 62 24.49 -18.08 -26.09
N THR A 63 24.68 -17.49 -27.27
CA THR A 63 25.82 -17.75 -28.16
C THR A 63 26.45 -16.43 -28.60
N THR A 64 27.61 -16.51 -29.27
CA THR A 64 28.24 -15.34 -29.88
C THR A 64 27.40 -14.71 -31.00
N HIS A 65 26.49 -15.48 -31.61
CA HIS A 65 25.59 -15.00 -32.68
C HIS A 65 24.28 -14.44 -32.14
N ASP A 66 23.78 -15.01 -31.04
CA ASP A 66 22.58 -14.55 -30.35
C ASP A 66 22.82 -14.54 -28.84
N SER A 67 23.16 -13.38 -28.31
CA SER A 67 23.43 -13.16 -26.88
C SER A 67 22.16 -12.95 -26.04
N ARG A 68 20.97 -12.91 -26.64
CA ARG A 68 19.74 -12.55 -25.92
C ARG A 68 19.44 -13.61 -24.85
N PRO A 69 19.26 -13.24 -23.58
CA PRO A 69 18.91 -14.20 -22.53
C PRO A 69 17.45 -14.66 -22.59
N ASN A 70 16.57 -13.85 -23.18
CA ASN A 70 15.18 -14.21 -23.48
C ASN A 70 14.99 -14.23 -25.00
N LYS A 71 14.97 -15.42 -25.60
CA LYS A 71 14.87 -15.59 -27.06
C LYS A 71 13.52 -15.16 -27.64
N ALA A 72 12.50 -15.01 -26.81
CA ALA A 72 11.18 -14.53 -27.23
C ALA A 72 11.13 -13.00 -27.42
N LEU A 73 12.12 -12.25 -26.91
CA LEU A 73 12.16 -10.80 -27.07
C LEU A 73 12.95 -10.41 -28.32
N GLU A 74 12.35 -9.56 -29.13
CA GLU A 74 12.94 -8.99 -30.33
C GLU A 74 13.02 -7.47 -30.21
N ILE A 75 14.01 -6.88 -30.86
CA ILE A 75 14.09 -5.42 -30.95
C ILE A 75 12.99 -4.97 -31.91
N PRO A 76 12.11 -4.04 -31.49
CA PRO A 76 11.06 -3.55 -32.36
C PRO A 76 11.61 -3.01 -33.69
N PRO A 77 10.86 -3.15 -34.80
CA PRO A 77 11.28 -2.65 -36.10
C PRO A 77 11.49 -1.13 -36.06
N ASP A 78 12.41 -0.64 -36.88
CA ASP A 78 12.79 0.77 -36.94
C ASP A 78 11.68 1.61 -37.59
N THR A 79 10.70 1.97 -36.76
CA THR A 79 9.58 2.85 -37.11
C THR A 79 9.82 4.24 -36.53
N PRO A 80 9.17 5.31 -37.05
CA PRO A 80 9.26 6.63 -36.44
C PRO A 80 8.79 6.66 -34.97
N ALA A 81 7.76 5.86 -34.66
CA ALA A 81 7.27 5.69 -33.30
C ALA A 81 8.35 5.06 -32.39
N TRP A 82 8.97 3.96 -32.81
CA TRP A 82 10.04 3.34 -32.04
C TRP A 82 11.29 4.23 -31.92
N SER A 83 11.65 4.92 -32.99
CA SER A 83 12.82 5.80 -33.04
C SER A 83 12.72 7.01 -32.10
N SER A 84 11.50 7.45 -31.81
CA SER A 84 11.25 8.56 -30.88
C SER A 84 11.09 8.11 -29.43
N TYR A 85 11.14 6.80 -29.14
CA TYR A 85 10.97 6.31 -27.79
C TYR A 85 12.18 6.67 -26.91
N ARG A 86 11.91 7.36 -25.79
CA ARG A 86 12.94 7.92 -24.90
C ARG A 86 13.92 6.90 -24.36
N TYR A 87 13.44 5.73 -23.93
CA TYR A 87 14.28 4.69 -23.30
C TYR A 87 14.61 3.54 -24.27
N ARG A 88 14.61 3.81 -25.58
CA ARG A 88 14.95 2.83 -26.62
C ARG A 88 16.31 2.18 -26.36
N PRO A 89 17.41 2.92 -26.10
CA PRO A 89 18.72 2.32 -25.86
C PRO A 89 18.73 1.36 -24.66
N GLU A 90 18.07 1.74 -23.56
CA GLU A 90 17.95 0.93 -22.36
C GLU A 90 17.16 -0.35 -22.61
N TRP A 91 16.04 -0.26 -23.34
CA TRP A 91 15.24 -1.42 -23.71
C TRP A 91 16.01 -2.38 -24.64
N GLU A 92 16.68 -1.86 -25.66
CA GLU A 92 17.51 -2.67 -26.56
C GLU A 92 18.65 -3.36 -25.81
N ALA A 93 19.27 -2.69 -24.83
CA ALA A 93 20.30 -3.29 -23.99
C ALA A 93 19.74 -4.45 -23.16
N ILE A 94 18.54 -4.31 -22.57
CA ILE A 94 17.86 -5.38 -21.84
C ILE A 94 17.54 -6.57 -22.76
N ILE A 95 17.11 -6.34 -24.00
CA ILE A 95 16.88 -7.44 -24.94
C ILE A 95 18.18 -8.18 -25.26
N ARG A 96 19.25 -7.45 -25.56
CA ARG A 96 20.52 -8.03 -26.03
C ARG A 96 21.30 -8.75 -24.94
N HIS A 97 21.23 -8.26 -23.71
CA HIS A 97 22.10 -8.70 -22.62
C HIS A 97 21.33 -9.08 -21.36
N GLY A 98 20.05 -8.76 -21.26
CA GLY A 98 19.31 -8.86 -20.00
C GLY A 98 19.66 -7.72 -19.06
N VAL A 99 19.01 -7.74 -17.90
CA VAL A 99 19.25 -6.74 -16.85
C VAL A 99 20.61 -6.97 -16.22
N GLN A 100 21.44 -5.92 -16.17
CA GLN A 100 22.78 -5.91 -15.58
C GLN A 100 22.81 -4.95 -14.37
N PRO A 101 22.51 -5.45 -13.16
CA PRO A 101 22.56 -4.63 -11.96
C PRO A 101 23.98 -4.14 -11.64
N LYS A 102 24.06 -2.97 -11.04
CA LYS A 102 25.29 -2.45 -10.41
C LYS A 102 25.18 -2.57 -8.89
N TRP A 103 26.30 -2.90 -8.26
CA TRP A 103 26.37 -3.16 -6.82
C TRP A 103 27.28 -2.14 -6.14
N LYS A 104 26.87 -1.63 -4.97
CA LYS A 104 27.62 -0.61 -4.20
C LYS A 104 28.93 -1.18 -3.65
N SER A 105 28.93 -2.46 -3.32
CA SER A 105 30.06 -3.18 -2.73
C SER A 105 30.04 -4.66 -3.11
N SER A 106 31.16 -5.35 -2.86
CA SER A 106 31.23 -6.80 -2.98
C SER A 106 30.35 -7.50 -1.95
N PHE A 107 29.67 -8.57 -2.36
CA PHE A 107 28.88 -9.39 -1.44
C PHE A 107 29.77 -10.29 -0.60
N GLN A 108 29.40 -10.46 0.67
CA GLN A 108 30.05 -11.44 1.53
C GLN A 108 29.64 -12.86 1.13
N ALA A 109 30.60 -13.78 1.15
CA ALA A 109 30.33 -15.19 0.94
C ALA A 109 29.46 -15.73 2.08
N GLN A 110 28.35 -16.38 1.74
CA GLN A 110 27.46 -16.98 2.71
C GLN A 110 27.74 -18.47 2.82
N SER A 111 28.41 -18.88 3.90
CA SER A 111 28.60 -20.30 4.23
C SER A 111 27.32 -20.97 4.73
N LYS A 112 26.38 -20.18 5.26
CA LYS A 112 25.07 -20.62 5.73
C LYS A 112 23.98 -19.67 5.22
N PRO A 113 23.06 -20.15 4.36
CA PRO A 113 21.93 -19.36 3.90
C PRO A 113 21.03 -18.87 5.05
N PRO A 114 20.34 -17.71 4.89
CA PRO A 114 19.40 -17.22 5.88
C PRO A 114 18.21 -18.18 6.03
N LYS A 115 17.60 -18.18 7.23
CA LYS A 115 16.37 -18.93 7.47
C LYS A 115 15.20 -18.22 6.80
N ASN A 116 14.34 -18.98 6.12
CA ASN A 116 13.07 -18.49 5.62
C ASN A 116 12.17 -17.99 6.75
N HIS A 117 11.31 -17.03 6.43
CA HIS A 117 10.31 -16.53 7.36
C HIS A 117 9.31 -17.63 7.71
N ALA A 118 8.77 -17.60 8.93
CA ALA A 118 7.78 -18.57 9.38
C ALA A 118 6.55 -18.62 8.46
N SER A 119 6.20 -17.49 7.82
CA SER A 119 5.11 -17.43 6.85
C SER A 119 5.35 -18.28 5.60
N ALA A 120 6.59 -18.34 5.10
CA ALA A 120 6.93 -19.22 3.97
C ALA A 120 6.85 -20.70 4.34
N GLN A 121 7.27 -21.06 5.57
CA GLN A 121 7.13 -22.43 6.06
C GLN A 121 5.66 -22.85 6.18
N LEU A 122 4.80 -21.96 6.68
CA LEU A 122 3.35 -22.20 6.72
C LEU A 122 2.71 -22.31 5.33
N ALA A 123 3.28 -21.62 4.33
CA ALA A 123 2.80 -21.58 2.96
C ALA A 123 3.63 -22.45 2.00
N ILE A 124 4.35 -23.46 2.51
CA ILE A 124 5.33 -24.24 1.74
C ILE A 124 4.76 -24.86 0.45
N ASN A 125 3.50 -25.32 0.49
CA ASN A 125 2.84 -25.88 -0.70
C ASN A 125 2.61 -24.83 -1.80
N ALA A 126 2.26 -23.59 -1.42
CA ALA A 126 2.12 -22.48 -2.36
C ALA A 126 3.50 -22.04 -2.91
N LEU A 127 4.54 -22.05 -2.08
CA LEU A 127 5.92 -21.82 -2.51
C LEU A 127 6.39 -22.84 -3.55
N ILE A 128 6.18 -24.13 -3.29
CA ILE A 128 6.52 -25.19 -4.25
C ILE A 128 5.72 -25.05 -5.54
N LYS A 129 4.43 -24.70 -5.45
CA LYS A 129 3.58 -24.44 -6.63
C LYS A 129 4.17 -23.34 -7.52
N GLN A 130 4.60 -22.22 -6.92
CA GLN A 130 5.18 -21.10 -7.67
C GLN A 130 6.55 -21.44 -8.27
N ILE A 131 7.42 -22.08 -7.49
CA ILE A 131 8.73 -22.55 -7.97
C ILE A 131 8.54 -23.53 -9.12
N ARG A 132 7.63 -24.50 -9.01
CA ARG A 132 7.36 -25.45 -10.09
C ARG A 132 6.91 -24.73 -11.36
N LYS A 133 5.97 -23.78 -11.23
CA LYS A 133 5.50 -22.99 -12.38
C LYS A 133 6.64 -22.24 -13.06
N GLY A 134 7.49 -21.55 -12.29
CA GLY A 134 8.62 -20.83 -12.88
C GLY A 134 9.74 -21.75 -13.36
N GLN A 135 9.93 -22.94 -12.77
CA GLN A 135 10.87 -23.95 -13.27
C GLN A 135 10.44 -24.50 -14.63
N ASP A 136 9.13 -24.67 -14.85
CA ASP A 136 8.57 -25.07 -16.14
C ASP A 136 8.70 -23.97 -17.20
N ALA A 137 8.53 -22.71 -16.79
CA ALA A 137 8.66 -21.54 -17.64
C ALA A 137 10.12 -21.07 -17.85
N GLY A 138 11.12 -21.75 -17.27
CA GLY A 138 12.53 -21.36 -17.36
C GLY A 138 12.90 -20.08 -16.58
N GLN A 139 12.05 -19.67 -15.65
CA GLN A 139 12.21 -18.48 -14.79
C GLN A 139 13.01 -18.79 -13.51
N TYR A 140 12.96 -20.05 -13.05
CA TYR A 140 13.74 -20.53 -11.91
C TYR A 140 14.71 -21.63 -12.32
N LEU A 141 15.95 -21.51 -11.87
CA LEU A 141 16.87 -22.65 -11.81
C LEU A 141 16.81 -23.27 -10.41
N VAL A 142 16.51 -24.57 -10.36
CA VAL A 142 16.39 -25.34 -9.11
C VAL A 142 17.53 -26.35 -9.05
N LEU A 143 18.33 -26.28 -7.99
CA LEU A 143 19.54 -27.07 -7.77
C LEU A 143 19.54 -27.71 -6.38
N ASP A 144 20.42 -28.69 -6.16
CA ASP A 144 20.74 -29.19 -4.82
C ASP A 144 21.43 -28.10 -3.98
N ILE A 145 21.01 -27.92 -2.72
CA ILE A 145 21.61 -26.96 -1.79
C ILE A 145 23.09 -27.26 -1.50
N GLU A 146 23.52 -28.51 -1.66
CA GLU A 146 24.91 -28.94 -1.49
C GLU A 146 25.87 -28.34 -2.52
N LEU A 147 25.35 -27.75 -3.60
CA LEU A 147 26.16 -27.04 -4.58
C LEU A 147 26.61 -25.66 -4.10
N LEU A 148 26.00 -25.10 -3.05
CA LEU A 148 26.30 -23.76 -2.56
C LEU A 148 27.81 -23.52 -2.32
N PRO A 149 28.59 -24.43 -1.71
CA PRO A 149 30.03 -24.22 -1.51
C PRO A 149 30.88 -24.30 -2.78
N MET A 150 30.33 -24.84 -3.88
CA MET A 150 31.02 -24.99 -5.17
C MET A 150 30.75 -23.81 -6.11
N LEU A 151 29.65 -23.08 -5.89
CA LEU A 151 29.20 -22.01 -6.75
C LEU A 151 29.67 -20.66 -6.21
N ASP A 152 30.40 -19.92 -7.04
CA ASP A 152 30.85 -18.58 -6.71
C ASP A 152 29.72 -17.56 -6.85
N ASN A 153 29.87 -16.44 -6.12
CA ASN A 153 28.99 -15.27 -6.26
C ASN A 153 27.49 -15.52 -5.99
N ILE A 154 27.19 -16.50 -5.11
CA ILE A 154 25.83 -16.75 -4.65
C ILE A 154 25.48 -15.86 -3.46
N SER A 155 24.31 -15.24 -3.50
CA SER A 155 23.71 -14.50 -2.38
C SER A 155 22.28 -14.96 -2.20
N CYS A 156 22.05 -15.62 -1.07
CA CYS A 156 20.78 -16.16 -0.63
C CYS A 156 20.02 -15.16 0.24
N SER A 157 18.76 -14.91 -0.12
CA SER A 157 17.77 -14.16 0.65
C SER A 157 16.63 -15.09 1.11
N PRO A 158 15.95 -14.75 2.21
CA PRO A 158 14.87 -15.60 2.74
C PRO A 158 13.61 -15.49 1.89
N PHE A 159 12.83 -16.58 1.86
CA PHE A 159 11.46 -16.55 1.36
C PHE A 159 10.48 -16.16 2.47
N GLY A 160 9.45 -15.41 2.10
CA GLY A 160 8.27 -15.10 2.91
C GLY A 160 6.98 -15.41 2.14
N ALA A 161 5.84 -15.33 2.83
CA ALA A 161 4.54 -15.44 2.18
C ALA A 161 3.50 -14.53 2.83
N VAL A 162 2.57 -14.02 2.01
CA VAL A 162 1.43 -13.20 2.43
C VAL A 162 0.12 -13.75 1.88
N GLN A 163 -0.98 -13.51 2.59
CA GLN A 163 -2.30 -14.01 2.21
C GLN A 163 -2.73 -13.43 0.86
N LYS A 164 -3.29 -14.30 0.01
CA LYS A 164 -3.88 -13.88 -1.26
C LYS A 164 -5.39 -13.72 -1.08
N GLY A 165 -5.84 -12.48 -0.94
CA GLY A 165 -7.25 -12.18 -0.67
C GLY A 165 -7.68 -12.72 0.70
N SER A 166 -8.84 -13.38 0.77
CA SER A 166 -9.37 -13.99 1.99
C SER A 166 -9.00 -15.47 2.16
N VAL A 167 -8.18 -16.03 1.26
CA VAL A 167 -7.77 -17.43 1.31
C VAL A 167 -6.69 -17.61 2.39
N PRO A 168 -6.80 -18.63 3.26
CA PRO A 168 -5.75 -18.92 4.24
C PRO A 168 -4.38 -19.17 3.60
N LEU A 169 -3.30 -18.75 4.26
CA LEU A 169 -1.90 -18.94 3.80
C LEU A 169 -1.56 -20.38 3.42
N SER A 170 -2.13 -21.34 4.16
CA SER A 170 -1.88 -22.77 3.95
C SER A 170 -2.52 -23.32 2.67
N GLN A 171 -3.47 -22.59 2.07
CA GLN A 171 -4.17 -22.99 0.86
C GLN A 171 -3.63 -22.25 -0.37
N ASP A 172 -3.53 -20.92 -0.31
CA ASP A 172 -2.94 -20.10 -1.36
C ASP A 172 -2.29 -18.85 -0.75
N ALA A 173 -1.15 -18.47 -1.30
CA ALA A 173 -0.36 -17.34 -0.81
C ALA A 173 0.40 -16.67 -1.95
N ARG A 174 0.69 -15.38 -1.76
CA ARG A 174 1.72 -14.69 -2.55
C ARG A 174 3.05 -14.90 -1.84
N VAL A 175 3.94 -15.63 -2.48
CA VAL A 175 5.31 -15.79 -1.98
C VAL A 175 6.10 -14.53 -2.31
N ILE A 176 7.03 -14.21 -1.42
CA ILE A 176 7.93 -13.07 -1.51
C ILE A 176 9.35 -13.61 -1.42
N HIS A 177 10.19 -13.24 -2.38
CA HIS A 177 11.64 -13.37 -2.23
C HIS A 177 12.12 -12.09 -1.53
N ASP A 178 12.46 -12.19 -0.25
CA ASP A 178 12.75 -11.02 0.59
C ASP A 178 14.18 -10.53 0.39
N LEU A 179 14.37 -9.84 -0.74
CA LEU A 179 15.66 -9.29 -1.19
C LEU A 179 16.06 -8.02 -0.44
N SER A 180 15.22 -7.56 0.50
CA SER A 180 15.50 -6.45 1.41
C SER A 180 15.99 -6.93 2.78
N SER A 181 16.25 -8.24 2.92
CA SER A 181 16.75 -8.84 4.16
C SER A 181 18.15 -9.45 4.00
N PRO A 182 19.04 -9.30 5.00
CA PRO A 182 18.88 -8.46 6.19
C PRO A 182 19.10 -6.97 5.89
N GLU A 183 18.40 -6.10 6.61
CA GLU A 183 18.50 -4.64 6.45
C GLU A 183 19.95 -4.15 6.59
N GLY A 184 20.34 -3.25 5.69
CA GLY A 184 21.68 -2.64 5.61
C GLY A 184 22.72 -3.46 4.85
N SER A 185 22.44 -4.72 4.51
CA SER A 185 23.36 -5.58 3.73
C SER A 185 22.65 -6.50 2.73
N SER A 186 21.37 -6.26 2.49
CA SER A 186 20.55 -7.03 1.57
C SER A 186 20.95 -6.76 0.11
N VAL A 187 20.42 -7.58 -0.80
CA VAL A 187 20.59 -7.39 -2.25
C VAL A 187 20.06 -6.01 -2.66
N SER A 188 18.88 -5.63 -2.15
CA SER A 188 18.28 -4.32 -2.40
C SER A 188 19.12 -3.18 -1.82
N ASP A 189 19.64 -3.30 -0.59
CA ASP A 189 20.47 -2.24 0.01
C ASP A 189 21.78 -2.03 -0.75
N ASN A 190 22.38 -3.12 -1.23
CA ASN A 190 23.62 -3.11 -2.00
C ASN A 190 23.41 -2.77 -3.48
N THR A 191 22.17 -2.60 -3.95
CA THR A 191 21.90 -2.19 -5.33
C THR A 191 22.22 -0.71 -5.51
N VAL A 192 22.95 -0.35 -6.57
CA VAL A 192 23.18 1.05 -6.96
C VAL A 192 21.94 1.58 -7.66
N ASP A 193 21.46 2.75 -7.24
CA ASP A 193 20.33 3.40 -7.89
C ASP A 193 20.67 3.78 -9.34
N ASP A 194 19.70 3.63 -10.24
CA ASP A 194 19.85 4.06 -11.63
C ASP A 194 19.00 5.31 -11.86
N GLU A 195 19.61 6.46 -12.13
CA GLU A 195 18.86 7.71 -12.35
C GLU A 195 18.41 7.87 -13.81
N ARG A 196 18.81 6.97 -14.72
CA ARG A 196 18.53 7.10 -16.16
C ARG A 196 17.06 6.93 -16.50
N VAL A 197 16.35 6.08 -15.76
CA VAL A 197 14.95 5.72 -16.02
C VAL A 197 14.06 6.31 -14.94
N VAL A 198 13.31 7.35 -15.28
CA VAL A 198 12.34 7.94 -14.35
C VAL A 198 11.00 7.23 -14.50
N VAL A 199 10.54 6.62 -13.42
CA VAL A 199 9.24 5.94 -13.33
C VAL A 199 8.16 6.96 -12.99
N THR A 200 7.13 7.06 -13.82
CA THR A 200 6.04 8.03 -13.67
C THR A 200 4.70 7.34 -13.87
N TYR A 201 3.83 7.32 -12.86
CA TYR A 201 2.53 6.66 -12.99
C TYR A 201 1.40 7.67 -13.17
N ASP A 202 0.40 7.29 -13.98
CA ASP A 202 -0.85 8.05 -14.14
C ASP A 202 -1.81 7.70 -13.01
N GLY A 203 -1.99 8.64 -12.09
CA GLY A 203 -2.83 8.43 -10.91
C GLY A 203 -4.32 8.62 -11.19
N PRO A 204 -5.18 8.44 -10.17
CA PRO A 204 -6.61 8.70 -10.29
C PRO A 204 -6.95 10.12 -10.77
N HIS A 205 -6.09 11.10 -10.47
CA HIS A 205 -6.28 12.46 -10.97
C HIS A 205 -6.18 12.54 -12.51
N ASP A 206 -5.16 11.90 -13.09
CA ASP A 206 -4.91 11.91 -14.54
C ASP A 206 -6.01 11.16 -15.30
N LEU A 207 -6.46 10.02 -14.75
CA LEU A 207 -7.62 9.28 -15.29
C LEU A 207 -8.89 10.14 -15.23
N ALA A 208 -9.17 10.80 -14.11
CA ALA A 208 -10.35 11.65 -13.98
C ALA A 208 -10.32 12.83 -14.95
N LYS A 209 -9.15 13.46 -15.12
CA LYS A 209 -8.96 14.53 -16.11
C LYS A 209 -9.27 14.02 -17.51
N ARG A 210 -8.75 12.85 -17.90
CA ARG A 210 -9.02 12.25 -19.21
C ARG A 210 -10.50 11.93 -19.40
N VAL A 211 -11.20 11.39 -18.39
CA VAL A 211 -12.66 11.18 -18.44
C VAL A 211 -13.39 12.48 -18.75
N LEU A 212 -13.04 13.57 -18.06
CA LEU A 212 -13.68 14.88 -18.27
C LEU A 212 -13.39 15.46 -19.66
N GLU A 213 -12.18 15.27 -20.19
CA GLU A 213 -11.82 15.67 -21.56
C GLU A 213 -12.67 14.92 -22.59
N VAL A 214 -12.79 13.59 -22.46
CA VAL A 214 -13.58 12.77 -23.37
C VAL A 214 -15.07 13.09 -23.25
N GLU A 215 -15.62 13.25 -22.05
CA GLU A 215 -17.05 13.63 -21.88
C GLU A 215 -17.33 15.07 -22.36
N LYS A 216 -16.34 15.96 -22.37
CA LYS A 216 -16.49 17.31 -22.93
C LYS A 216 -16.56 17.28 -24.45
N GLU A 217 -15.70 16.49 -25.09
CA GLU A 217 -15.61 16.39 -26.55
C GLU A 217 -16.70 15.47 -27.13
N PHE A 218 -16.98 14.36 -26.45
CA PHE A 218 -17.94 13.33 -26.83
C PHE A 218 -18.90 13.02 -25.66
N PRO A 219 -19.88 13.90 -25.39
CA PRO A 219 -20.78 13.75 -24.25
C PRO A 219 -21.56 12.45 -24.27
N GLY A 220 -21.60 11.76 -23.12
CA GLY A 220 -22.45 10.58 -22.95
C GLY A 220 -21.87 9.27 -23.49
N ILE A 221 -20.68 9.29 -24.11
CA ILE A 221 -20.10 8.10 -24.74
C ILE A 221 -18.68 7.76 -24.28
N ALA A 222 -18.14 8.40 -23.24
CA ALA A 222 -16.85 7.98 -22.69
C ALA A 222 -16.97 6.59 -22.05
N LYS A 223 -15.98 5.73 -22.33
CA LYS A 223 -15.87 4.39 -21.77
C LYS A 223 -14.49 4.11 -21.21
N LEU A 224 -14.44 3.17 -20.28
CA LEU A 224 -13.28 2.73 -19.53
C LEU A 224 -12.94 1.29 -19.91
N MET A 225 -11.65 0.99 -20.01
CA MET A 225 -11.15 -0.38 -20.07
C MET A 225 -9.79 -0.49 -19.35
N SER A 226 -9.55 -1.61 -18.69
CA SER A 226 -8.23 -1.97 -18.15
C SER A 226 -7.67 -3.18 -18.88
N GLY A 227 -6.40 -3.08 -19.30
CA GLY A 227 -5.59 -4.19 -19.76
C GLY A 227 -4.45 -4.46 -18.78
N ASP A 228 -4.03 -5.71 -18.67
CA ASP A 228 -2.95 -6.16 -17.78
C ASP A 228 -1.86 -6.83 -18.62
N VAL A 229 -0.61 -6.51 -18.28
CA VAL A 229 0.54 -7.23 -18.84
C VAL A 229 0.79 -8.47 -17.98
N ALA A 230 0.68 -9.66 -18.59
CA ALA A 230 0.94 -10.91 -17.89
C ALA A 230 2.42 -11.04 -17.52
N GLY A 231 2.71 -11.52 -16.30
CA GLY A 231 4.03 -12.03 -15.95
C GLY A 231 5.18 -11.02 -16.07
N VAL A 232 4.89 -9.73 -16.02
CA VAL A 232 5.79 -8.60 -16.28
C VAL A 232 7.27 -8.85 -15.97
N PHE A 233 7.63 -9.08 -14.71
CA PHE A 233 9.04 -9.17 -14.32
C PHE A 233 9.71 -10.45 -14.84
N HIS A 234 8.93 -11.48 -15.13
CA HIS A 234 9.43 -12.74 -15.65
C HIS A 234 9.84 -12.66 -17.12
N HIS A 235 9.41 -11.63 -17.88
CA HIS A 235 9.92 -11.38 -19.23
C HIS A 235 11.34 -10.81 -19.22
N LEU A 236 11.75 -10.18 -18.10
CA LEU A 236 13.00 -9.47 -17.97
C LEU A 236 14.07 -10.39 -17.39
N ALA A 237 14.80 -11.08 -18.27
CA ALA A 237 15.88 -11.95 -17.85
C ALA A 237 17.02 -11.14 -17.22
N ILE A 238 17.56 -11.62 -16.11
CA ILE A 238 18.78 -11.08 -15.50
C ILE A 238 19.98 -11.66 -16.24
N HIS A 239 20.97 -10.82 -16.54
CA HIS A 239 22.21 -11.26 -17.19
C HIS A 239 22.89 -12.38 -16.39
N ALA A 240 23.43 -13.39 -17.07
CA ALA A 240 23.91 -14.63 -16.46
C ALA A 240 24.94 -14.42 -15.32
N ASP A 241 25.79 -13.39 -15.42
CA ASP A 241 26.80 -13.09 -14.39
C ASP A 241 26.21 -12.52 -13.08
N HIS A 242 24.92 -12.17 -13.06
CA HIS A 242 24.26 -11.54 -11.91
C HIS A 242 23.17 -12.41 -11.27
N VAL A 243 22.72 -13.48 -11.93
CA VAL A 243 21.65 -14.36 -11.40
C VAL A 243 21.99 -14.95 -10.04
N GLY A 244 23.27 -15.18 -9.74
CA GLY A 244 23.72 -15.69 -8.44
C GLY A 244 23.35 -14.80 -7.25
N ARG A 245 23.11 -13.50 -7.48
CA ARG A 245 22.69 -12.56 -6.43
C ARG A 245 21.22 -12.68 -6.03
N PHE A 246 20.43 -13.43 -6.78
CA PHE A 246 19.00 -13.60 -6.57
C PHE A 246 18.70 -15.07 -6.27
N ALA A 247 19.35 -15.60 -5.22
CA ALA A 247 19.16 -16.96 -4.78
C ALA A 247 18.34 -17.03 -3.48
N GLY A 248 17.70 -18.16 -3.25
CA GLY A 248 17.05 -18.50 -1.99
C GLY A 248 17.14 -20.01 -1.74
N THR A 249 16.87 -20.46 -0.53
CA THR A 249 16.95 -21.89 -0.20
C THR A 249 15.68 -22.41 0.43
N ILE A 250 15.41 -23.71 0.24
CA ILE A 250 14.40 -24.46 0.99
C ILE A 250 15.14 -25.63 1.65
N PRO A 251 15.76 -25.41 2.82
CA PRO A 251 16.59 -26.43 3.47
C PRO A 251 15.83 -27.73 3.75
N GLU A 252 14.54 -27.64 4.07
CA GLU A 252 13.67 -28.78 4.36
C GLU A 252 13.53 -29.75 3.17
N LEU A 253 13.78 -29.26 1.95
CA LEU A 253 13.74 -30.04 0.71
C LEU A 253 15.13 -30.17 0.05
N GLY A 254 16.18 -29.63 0.68
CA GLY A 254 17.54 -29.63 0.13
C GLY A 254 17.69 -28.80 -1.16
N LEU A 255 16.89 -27.73 -1.33
CA LEU A 255 16.83 -26.98 -2.58
C LEU A 255 17.55 -25.63 -2.50
N LEU A 256 18.30 -25.31 -3.56
CA LEU A 256 18.77 -23.98 -3.93
C LEU A 256 17.95 -23.49 -5.13
N ILE A 257 17.35 -22.32 -5.00
CA ILE A 257 16.49 -21.68 -6.01
C ILE A 257 17.19 -20.43 -6.48
N ILE A 258 17.27 -20.22 -7.79
CA ILE A 258 17.90 -19.04 -8.41
C ILE A 258 16.87 -18.42 -9.35
N ASP A 259 16.54 -17.16 -9.11
CA ASP A 259 15.74 -16.33 -10.02
C ASP A 259 16.58 -16.01 -11.26
N LEU A 260 16.07 -16.41 -12.43
CA LEU A 260 16.69 -16.10 -13.72
C LEU A 260 16.11 -14.82 -14.34
N CYS A 261 15.00 -14.32 -13.82
CA CYS A 261 14.38 -13.07 -14.27
C CYS A 261 14.27 -12.09 -13.11
N CYS A 262 13.95 -10.82 -13.39
CA CYS A 262 13.74 -9.82 -12.35
C CYS A 262 12.76 -10.34 -11.30
N PRO A 263 13.19 -10.50 -10.03
CA PRO A 263 12.33 -11.04 -9.00
C PRO A 263 11.39 -9.97 -8.45
N PHE A 264 10.24 -10.42 -7.97
CA PHE A 264 9.39 -9.57 -7.14
C PHE A 264 10.05 -9.35 -5.77
N GLY A 265 10.23 -8.07 -5.39
CA GLY A 265 10.87 -7.68 -4.12
C GLY A 265 12.26 -7.04 -4.27
N TRP A 266 12.86 -7.07 -5.47
CA TRP A 266 14.06 -6.30 -5.74
C TRP A 266 13.74 -4.83 -6.05
N THR A 267 14.51 -3.90 -5.47
CA THR A 267 14.22 -2.46 -5.52
C THR A 267 14.16 -1.88 -6.95
N LEU A 268 14.95 -2.40 -7.90
CA LEU A 268 14.98 -1.91 -9.28
C LEU A 268 14.11 -2.70 -10.26
N SER A 269 13.48 -3.82 -9.85
CA SER A 269 12.57 -4.56 -10.74
C SER A 269 11.49 -3.67 -11.37
N PRO A 270 10.80 -2.77 -10.63
CA PRO A 270 9.81 -1.86 -11.21
C PRO A 270 10.41 -0.91 -12.26
N GLN A 271 11.61 -0.41 -12.03
CA GLN A 271 12.27 0.52 -12.93
C GLN A 271 12.70 -0.15 -14.23
N HIS A 272 13.29 -1.35 -14.16
CA HIS A 272 13.65 -2.09 -15.37
C HIS A 272 12.41 -2.45 -16.17
N TYR A 273 11.33 -2.86 -15.50
CA TYR A 273 10.07 -3.05 -16.21
C TYR A 273 9.56 -1.77 -16.86
N TRP A 274 9.68 -0.62 -16.20
CA TRP A 274 9.22 0.65 -16.75
C TRP A 274 9.76 0.94 -18.15
N THR A 275 10.98 0.49 -18.47
CA THR A 275 11.55 0.62 -19.83
C THR A 275 10.75 -0.17 -20.90
N GLY A 276 10.15 -1.31 -20.54
CA GLY A 276 9.24 -2.04 -21.42
C GLY A 276 7.80 -1.50 -21.35
N GLY A 277 7.28 -1.29 -20.13
CA GLY A 277 5.93 -0.77 -19.91
C GLY A 277 5.69 0.58 -20.58
N ALA A 278 6.62 1.53 -20.43
CA ALA A 278 6.53 2.83 -21.08
C ALA A 278 6.72 2.75 -22.61
N ALA A 279 7.44 1.75 -23.13
CA ALA A 279 7.51 1.50 -24.57
C ALA A 279 6.15 1.05 -25.12
N ILE A 280 5.41 0.21 -24.38
CA ILE A 280 4.05 -0.20 -24.74
C ILE A 280 3.14 1.04 -24.81
N SER A 281 3.16 1.88 -23.77
CA SER A 281 2.40 3.14 -23.73
C SER A 281 2.78 4.08 -24.87
N HIS A 282 4.07 4.19 -25.20
CA HIS A 282 4.56 5.05 -26.28
C HIS A 282 4.08 4.58 -27.65
N LEU A 283 4.21 3.29 -27.97
CA LEU A 283 3.73 2.73 -29.24
C LEU A 283 2.20 2.81 -29.36
N TYR A 284 1.49 2.59 -28.25
CA TYR A 284 0.05 2.76 -28.17
C TYR A 284 -0.37 4.22 -28.43
N ALA A 285 0.24 5.19 -27.76
CA ALA A 285 -0.06 6.61 -27.92
C ALA A 285 0.38 7.17 -29.29
N ALA A 286 1.35 6.54 -29.95
CA ALA A 286 1.74 6.87 -31.32
C ALA A 286 0.77 6.30 -32.38
N SER A 287 -0.19 5.47 -31.97
CA SER A 287 -1.20 4.89 -32.85
C SER A 287 -2.48 5.73 -32.86
N SER A 288 -3.19 5.71 -33.98
CA SER A 288 -4.50 6.37 -34.15
C SER A 288 -5.51 5.38 -34.75
N PRO A 289 -6.79 5.48 -34.40
CA PRO A 289 -7.81 4.64 -34.98
C PRO A 289 -8.10 5.06 -36.43
N LYS A 290 -8.60 4.14 -37.25
CA LYS A 290 -8.99 4.42 -38.63
C LYS A 290 -10.26 3.67 -39.01
N TRP A 291 -11.28 4.38 -39.49
CA TRP A 291 -12.50 3.77 -40.03
C TRP A 291 -13.11 4.56 -41.19
N PRO A 292 -13.99 3.95 -42.01
CA PRO A 292 -14.65 4.65 -43.11
C PRO A 292 -15.49 5.83 -42.60
N LEU A 293 -15.42 6.98 -43.30
CA LEU A 293 -16.16 8.20 -42.95
C LEU A 293 -15.84 8.72 -41.52
N GLN A 294 -14.64 8.45 -41.03
CA GLN A 294 -14.18 8.91 -39.73
C GLN A 294 -14.19 10.44 -39.63
N PRO A 295 -14.85 11.02 -38.62
CA PRO A 295 -14.82 12.45 -38.39
C PRO A 295 -13.46 12.89 -37.83
N LEU A 296 -13.10 14.17 -38.01
CA LEU A 296 -11.78 14.70 -37.65
C LEU A 296 -11.48 14.59 -36.15
N ASP A 297 -12.49 14.85 -35.31
CA ASP A 297 -12.46 14.68 -33.85
C ASP A 297 -12.20 13.21 -33.46
N GLY A 298 -12.71 12.25 -34.23
CA GLY A 298 -12.48 10.82 -34.01
C GLY A 298 -11.09 10.32 -34.41
N ALA A 299 -10.28 11.14 -35.10
CA ALA A 299 -8.99 10.75 -35.69
C ALA A 299 -7.77 11.01 -34.80
N HIS A 300 -7.96 11.65 -33.64
CA HIS A 300 -6.89 11.88 -32.68
C HIS A 300 -6.24 10.57 -32.23
N ALA A 301 -4.93 10.63 -31.96
CA ALA A 301 -4.18 9.51 -31.42
C ALA A 301 -4.79 9.03 -30.08
N PHE A 302 -4.43 7.82 -29.68
CA PHE A 302 -4.87 7.29 -28.40
C PHE A 302 -4.17 7.96 -27.22
N ASP A 303 -4.86 8.04 -26.08
CA ASP A 303 -4.28 8.54 -24.84
C ASP A 303 -3.85 7.37 -23.94
N ALA A 304 -2.55 7.25 -23.70
CA ALA A 304 -2.03 6.26 -22.76
C ALA A 304 -2.20 6.75 -21.32
N LYS A 305 -2.74 5.90 -20.46
CA LYS A 305 -2.59 6.02 -19.00
C LYS A 305 -2.13 4.70 -18.45
N THR A 306 -1.04 4.70 -17.69
CA THR A 306 -0.43 3.46 -17.20
C THR A 306 -0.04 3.60 -15.73
N TRP A 307 -0.31 2.54 -14.98
CA TRP A 307 0.15 2.38 -13.61
C TRP A 307 0.81 1.02 -13.47
N CYS A 308 2.15 1.01 -13.44
CA CYS A 308 2.91 -0.23 -13.45
C CYS A 308 2.47 -1.15 -14.61
N ASP A 309 1.87 -2.30 -14.31
CA ASP A 309 1.41 -3.34 -15.24
C ASP A 309 0.00 -3.07 -15.80
N ASP A 310 -0.76 -2.20 -15.16
CA ASP A 310 -2.12 -1.83 -15.56
C ASP A 310 -2.09 -0.73 -16.64
N HIS A 311 -2.65 -1.03 -17.81
CA HIS A 311 -2.91 -0.07 -18.88
C HIS A 311 -4.39 0.34 -18.83
N ASN A 312 -4.62 1.62 -18.55
CA ASN A 312 -5.91 2.19 -18.20
C ASN A 312 -6.40 3.05 -19.38
N LEU A 313 -7.34 2.55 -20.16
CA LEU A 313 -7.76 3.19 -21.41
C LEU A 313 -9.10 3.90 -21.23
N ILE A 314 -9.17 5.14 -21.72
CA ILE A 314 -10.36 5.99 -21.62
C ILE A 314 -10.59 6.62 -22.98
N GLU A 315 -11.62 6.16 -23.67
CA GLU A 315 -11.89 6.52 -25.07
C GLU A 315 -13.40 6.66 -25.33
N PRO A 316 -13.80 7.51 -26.30
CA PRO A 316 -15.20 7.64 -26.70
C PRO A 316 -15.66 6.43 -27.53
N GLY A 317 -16.88 5.98 -27.29
CA GLY A 317 -17.55 4.91 -28.03
C GLY A 317 -18.05 5.32 -29.42
N ILE A 318 -17.17 5.87 -30.26
CA ILE A 318 -17.46 6.34 -31.61
C ILE A 318 -16.82 5.44 -32.68
N GLY A 319 -17.58 5.09 -33.72
CA GLY A 319 -17.09 4.27 -34.84
C GLY A 319 -16.44 2.97 -34.38
N SER A 320 -15.26 2.67 -34.92
CA SER A 320 -14.44 1.52 -34.48
C SER A 320 -13.36 1.89 -33.46
N ARG A 321 -13.41 3.07 -32.81
CA ARG A 321 -12.32 3.53 -31.93
C ARG A 321 -11.99 2.53 -30.81
N LEU A 322 -12.99 2.01 -30.10
CA LEU A 322 -12.79 1.06 -28.99
C LEU A 322 -12.17 -0.29 -29.43
N PRO A 323 -12.63 -0.97 -30.50
CA PRO A 323 -11.94 -2.17 -30.98
C PRO A 323 -10.56 -1.88 -31.57
N GLU A 324 -10.34 -0.72 -32.23
CA GLU A 324 -9.00 -0.31 -32.69
C GLU A 324 -8.06 -0.08 -31.50
N THR A 325 -8.55 0.50 -30.41
CA THR A 325 -7.81 0.63 -29.14
C THR A 325 -7.40 -0.75 -28.61
N ASN A 326 -8.31 -1.72 -28.56
CA ASN A 326 -8.01 -3.09 -28.12
C ASN A 326 -6.88 -3.73 -28.93
N LEU A 327 -6.92 -3.52 -30.25
CA LEU A 327 -5.94 -4.04 -31.19
C LEU A 327 -4.59 -3.33 -31.05
N ALA A 328 -4.60 -2.00 -30.92
CA ALA A 328 -3.40 -1.20 -30.76
C ALA A 328 -2.64 -1.57 -29.48
N LEU A 329 -3.33 -1.72 -28.34
CA LEU A 329 -2.68 -2.10 -27.09
C LEU A 329 -2.09 -3.52 -27.16
N ARG A 330 -2.82 -4.50 -27.70
CA ARG A 330 -2.31 -5.87 -27.88
C ARG A 330 -1.11 -5.92 -28.81
N ARG A 331 -1.14 -5.15 -29.90
CA ARG A 331 -0.01 -5.01 -30.82
C ARG A 331 1.20 -4.41 -30.10
N ALA A 332 1.03 -3.35 -29.31
CA ALA A 332 2.10 -2.75 -28.54
C ALA A 332 2.70 -3.74 -27.51
N MET A 333 1.85 -4.42 -26.72
CA MET A 333 2.29 -5.45 -25.77
C MET A 333 3.06 -6.57 -26.46
N THR A 334 2.53 -7.10 -27.57
CA THR A 334 3.16 -8.18 -28.34
C THR A 334 4.50 -7.74 -28.95
N THR A 335 4.57 -6.50 -29.44
CA THR A 335 5.80 -5.94 -30.05
C THR A 335 6.91 -5.78 -29.02
N ILE A 336 6.58 -5.38 -27.79
CA ILE A 336 7.59 -5.13 -26.76
C ILE A 336 7.94 -6.41 -25.99
N LEU A 337 6.95 -7.18 -25.51
CA LEU A 337 7.17 -8.28 -24.56
C LEU A 337 6.83 -9.67 -25.12
N GLY A 338 6.37 -9.74 -26.37
CA GLY A 338 5.91 -10.97 -27.01
C GLY A 338 4.44 -11.31 -26.68
N PRO A 339 3.88 -12.34 -27.35
CA PRO A 339 2.45 -12.67 -27.27
C PRO A 339 2.00 -13.13 -25.88
N GLU A 340 2.89 -13.79 -25.13
CA GLU A 340 2.61 -14.27 -23.77
C GLU A 340 2.38 -13.14 -22.74
N ALA A 341 2.72 -11.90 -23.10
CA ALA A 341 2.51 -10.74 -22.25
C ALA A 341 1.04 -10.25 -22.25
N VAL A 342 0.20 -10.71 -23.19
CA VAL A 342 -1.20 -10.29 -23.27
C VAL A 342 -2.06 -11.15 -22.35
N ASN A 343 -2.55 -10.55 -21.26
CA ASN A 343 -3.39 -11.26 -20.30
C ASN A 343 -4.88 -11.18 -20.66
N GLU A 344 -5.32 -11.94 -21.67
CA GLU A 344 -6.70 -11.87 -22.20
C GLU A 344 -7.79 -11.99 -21.13
N GLU A 345 -7.59 -12.82 -20.10
CA GLU A 345 -8.56 -13.03 -19.02
C GLU A 345 -8.76 -11.80 -18.12
N LYS A 346 -7.80 -10.87 -18.10
CA LYS A 346 -7.85 -9.67 -17.26
C LYS A 346 -8.25 -8.40 -18.00
N PHE A 347 -8.44 -8.46 -19.32
CA PHE A 347 -9.01 -7.32 -20.04
C PHE A 347 -10.46 -7.13 -19.63
N THR A 348 -10.81 -5.93 -19.17
CA THR A 348 -12.20 -5.62 -18.87
C THR A 348 -12.97 -5.29 -20.15
N ALA A 349 -14.29 -5.50 -20.11
CA ALA A 349 -15.16 -4.93 -21.13
C ALA A 349 -15.12 -3.39 -21.11
N TRP A 350 -15.48 -2.78 -22.23
CA TRP A 350 -15.64 -1.33 -22.36
C TRP A 350 -16.95 -0.88 -21.74
N GLU A 351 -16.86 -0.23 -20.58
CA GLU A 351 -18.03 0.16 -19.78
C GLU A 351 -17.98 1.63 -19.38
N ARG A 352 -19.13 2.24 -19.05
CA ARG A 352 -19.19 3.62 -18.51
C ARG A 352 -18.97 3.70 -17.00
N GLY A 353 -18.79 2.55 -16.36
CA GLY A 353 -18.40 2.43 -14.97
C GLY A 353 -17.67 1.12 -14.76
N GLY A 354 -16.82 1.04 -13.73
CA GLY A 354 -15.96 -0.12 -13.55
C GLY A 354 -14.92 0.08 -12.48
N LYS A 355 -13.99 -0.86 -12.38
CA LYS A 355 -12.91 -0.84 -11.40
C LYS A 355 -11.56 -0.61 -12.09
N MET A 356 -10.90 0.51 -11.77
CA MET A 356 -9.57 0.90 -12.30
C MET A 356 -8.71 1.43 -11.16
N LEU A 357 -7.42 1.08 -11.15
CA LEU A 357 -6.48 1.39 -10.05
C LEU A 357 -7.01 0.97 -8.67
N GLY A 358 -7.85 -0.07 -8.64
CA GLY A 358 -8.51 -0.55 -7.43
C GLY A 358 -9.55 0.40 -6.83
N LEU A 359 -10.05 1.37 -7.60
CA LEU A 359 -11.15 2.30 -7.30
C LEU A 359 -12.36 2.02 -8.19
N MET A 360 -13.56 2.36 -7.73
CA MET A 360 -14.82 2.25 -8.47
C MET A 360 -15.14 3.57 -9.16
N TRP A 361 -15.27 3.53 -10.47
CA TRP A 361 -15.55 4.66 -11.35
C TRP A 361 -16.99 4.56 -11.86
N ASP A 362 -17.70 5.68 -11.86
CA ASP A 362 -19.01 5.85 -12.48
C ASP A 362 -18.99 7.17 -13.24
N ILE A 363 -18.79 7.08 -14.56
CA ILE A 363 -18.73 8.25 -15.44
C ILE A 363 -20.07 8.98 -15.47
N PRO A 364 -21.23 8.32 -15.70
CA PRO A 364 -22.53 9.01 -15.70
C PRO A 364 -22.80 9.86 -14.47
N SER A 365 -22.42 9.36 -13.28
CA SER A 365 -22.61 10.10 -12.02
C SER A 365 -21.43 11.01 -11.67
N LEU A 366 -20.35 11.01 -12.46
CA LEU A 366 -19.07 11.66 -12.17
C LEU A 366 -18.55 11.34 -10.77
N THR A 367 -18.65 10.07 -10.37
CA THR A 367 -18.19 9.62 -9.04
C THR A 367 -17.02 8.66 -9.10
N LEU A 368 -16.14 8.80 -8.11
CA LEU A 368 -15.01 7.93 -7.85
C LEU A 368 -15.04 7.52 -6.38
N SER A 369 -15.04 6.23 -6.10
CA SER A 369 -15.13 5.71 -4.74
C SER A 369 -14.22 4.50 -4.50
N MET A 370 -14.01 4.13 -3.23
CA MET A 370 -13.26 2.94 -2.87
C MET A 370 -14.21 1.73 -2.84
N PRO A 371 -13.79 0.54 -3.30
CA PRO A 371 -14.59 -0.68 -3.14
C PRO A 371 -14.97 -0.91 -1.69
N SER A 372 -16.24 -1.26 -1.43
CA SER A 372 -16.75 -1.37 -0.06
C SER A 372 -16.03 -2.40 0.79
N GLU A 373 -15.50 -3.43 0.15
CA GLU A 373 -14.80 -4.50 0.82
C GLU A 373 -13.49 -4.01 1.43
N LYS A 374 -12.83 -3.01 0.82
CA LYS A 374 -11.55 -2.46 1.31
C LYS A 374 -11.74 -1.63 2.58
N LEU A 375 -12.71 -0.71 2.57
CA LEU A 375 -13.05 0.09 3.75
C LEU A 375 -13.63 -0.78 4.87
N GLY A 376 -14.41 -1.81 4.50
CA GLY A 376 -14.87 -2.82 5.45
C GLY A 376 -13.73 -3.63 6.07
N ALA A 377 -12.80 -4.14 5.25
CA ALA A 377 -11.62 -4.86 5.72
C ALA A 377 -10.74 -3.98 6.62
N PHE A 378 -10.57 -2.71 6.28
CA PHE A 378 -9.86 -1.74 7.12
C PHE A 378 -10.57 -1.54 8.47
N ALA A 379 -11.90 -1.42 8.48
CA ALA A 379 -12.67 -1.33 9.73
C ALA A 379 -12.51 -2.59 10.60
N VAL A 380 -12.53 -3.79 10.00
CA VAL A 380 -12.28 -5.06 10.69
C VAL A 380 -10.84 -5.15 11.20
N TYR A 381 -9.86 -4.70 10.41
CA TYR A 381 -8.46 -4.65 10.82
C TYR A 381 -8.28 -3.73 12.03
N LEU A 382 -8.86 -2.53 11.99
CA LEU A 382 -8.85 -1.61 13.13
C LEU A 382 -9.55 -2.22 14.35
N TRP A 383 -10.65 -2.95 14.17
CA TRP A 383 -11.36 -3.63 15.24
C TRP A 383 -10.56 -4.77 15.86
N LYS A 384 -9.74 -5.50 15.09
CA LYS A 384 -8.93 -6.62 15.60
C LYS A 384 -7.58 -6.18 16.17
N PHE A 385 -6.88 -5.28 15.48
CA PHE A 385 -5.46 -4.99 15.72
C PHE A 385 -5.20 -3.52 16.09
N GLY A 386 -6.20 -2.65 16.02
CA GLY A 386 -6.14 -1.28 16.52
C GLY A 386 -5.36 -0.28 15.69
N MET A 387 -4.32 -0.73 14.98
CA MET A 387 -3.31 0.15 14.38
C MET A 387 -2.87 1.20 15.41
N ASN A 388 -2.47 0.69 16.58
CA ASN A 388 -1.99 1.43 17.74
C ASN A 388 -0.74 0.71 18.29
N LYS A 389 0.05 1.39 19.13
CA LYS A 389 1.31 0.84 19.66
C LYS A 389 1.11 -0.44 20.49
N THR A 390 -0.10 -0.68 20.97
CA THR A 390 -0.46 -1.84 21.78
C THR A 390 -0.92 -3.05 20.96
N GLY A 391 -1.16 -2.88 19.65
CA GLY A 391 -1.66 -3.95 18.76
C GLY A 391 -3.08 -4.43 19.11
N THR A 392 -3.85 -3.65 19.87
CA THR A 392 -5.16 -4.06 20.42
C THR A 392 -6.32 -3.43 19.67
N GLY A 393 -7.38 -4.19 19.43
CA GLY A 393 -8.60 -3.75 18.74
C GLY A 393 -9.18 -2.40 19.17
N ASN A 394 -9.56 -1.56 18.20
CA ASN A 394 -10.20 -0.27 18.45
C ASN A 394 -11.70 -0.41 18.76
N THR A 395 -12.22 0.55 19.53
CA THR A 395 -13.66 0.69 19.72
C THR A 395 -14.38 1.18 18.46
N TYR A 396 -15.67 0.87 18.35
CA TYR A 396 -16.55 1.36 17.29
C TYR A 396 -16.39 2.87 17.01
N SER A 397 -16.38 3.72 18.04
CA SER A 397 -16.27 5.17 17.88
C SER A 397 -14.92 5.58 17.29
N THR A 398 -13.83 4.93 17.73
CA THR A 398 -12.48 5.16 17.22
C THR A 398 -12.35 4.75 15.75
N ILE A 399 -12.97 3.62 15.38
CA ILE A 399 -13.03 3.16 13.99
C ILE A 399 -13.76 4.17 13.12
N CYS A 400 -14.92 4.67 13.56
CA CYS A 400 -15.67 5.69 12.83
C CYS A 400 -14.84 6.96 12.63
N SER A 401 -14.15 7.45 13.66
CA SER A 401 -13.27 8.63 13.56
C SER A 401 -12.12 8.41 12.58
N LYS A 402 -11.46 7.24 12.60
CA LYS A 402 -10.39 6.90 11.65
C LYS A 402 -10.91 6.83 10.21
N LEU A 403 -12.09 6.26 9.98
CA LEU A 403 -12.74 6.26 8.66
C LEU A 403 -13.10 7.68 8.19
N CYS A 404 -13.58 8.54 9.08
CA CYS A 404 -13.81 9.96 8.76
C CYS A 404 -12.52 10.68 8.37
N ALA A 405 -11.41 10.41 9.08
CA ALA A 405 -10.11 10.99 8.76
C ALA A 405 -9.59 10.52 7.39
N VAL A 406 -9.73 9.23 7.06
CA VAL A 406 -9.40 8.69 5.73
C VAL A 406 -10.22 9.40 4.65
N ARG A 407 -11.55 9.49 4.82
CA ARG A 407 -12.42 10.21 3.87
C ARG A 407 -12.03 11.67 3.69
N TRP A 408 -11.74 12.36 4.80
CA TRP A 408 -11.30 13.75 4.79
C TRP A 408 -9.96 13.90 4.05
N TYR A 409 -8.99 13.02 4.31
CA TYR A 409 -7.69 13.07 3.64
C TYR A 409 -7.84 12.88 2.13
N HIS A 410 -8.56 11.86 1.69
CA HIS A 410 -8.77 11.59 0.26
C HIS A 410 -9.52 12.72 -0.44
N ARG A 411 -10.56 13.28 0.20
CA ARG A 411 -11.32 14.39 -0.38
C ARG A 411 -10.44 15.63 -0.58
N ASN A 412 -9.56 15.94 0.36
CA ASN A 412 -8.77 17.18 0.33
C ASN A 412 -7.41 17.03 -0.37
N ASN A 413 -6.82 15.84 -0.41
CA ASN A 413 -5.46 15.62 -0.93
C ASN A 413 -5.43 14.77 -2.20
N ALA A 414 -6.43 13.90 -2.42
CA ALA A 414 -6.48 13.00 -3.57
C ALA A 414 -7.63 13.30 -4.55
N GLY A 415 -8.48 14.30 -4.25
CA GLY A 415 -9.54 14.77 -5.13
C GLY A 415 -10.78 13.87 -5.23
N TYR A 416 -10.94 12.86 -4.35
CA TYR A 416 -12.12 11.98 -4.36
C TYR A 416 -12.56 11.57 -2.95
N ASP A 417 -13.86 11.26 -2.77
CA ASP A 417 -14.39 10.71 -1.52
C ASP A 417 -14.51 9.19 -1.66
N PRO A 418 -13.82 8.38 -0.83
CA PRO A 418 -13.87 6.93 -0.96
C PRO A 418 -15.25 6.34 -0.64
N GLY A 419 -16.20 7.14 -0.12
CA GLY A 419 -17.60 6.78 0.03
C GLY A 419 -17.87 5.81 1.19
N VAL A 420 -19.12 5.73 1.64
CA VAL A 420 -19.59 4.71 2.60
C VAL A 420 -20.99 4.29 2.16
N ASN A 421 -21.22 2.99 1.99
CA ASN A 421 -22.50 2.44 1.55
C ASN A 421 -23.19 1.61 2.66
N ALA A 422 -24.36 1.04 2.35
CA ALA A 422 -25.18 0.28 3.30
C ALA A 422 -24.46 -0.94 3.91
N SER A 423 -23.56 -1.61 3.18
CA SER A 423 -22.82 -2.77 3.70
C SER A 423 -21.85 -2.37 4.82
N HIS A 424 -21.23 -1.19 4.72
CA HIS A 424 -20.42 -0.65 5.82
C HIS A 424 -21.26 -0.32 7.05
N ALA A 425 -22.48 0.21 6.86
CA ALA A 425 -23.37 0.48 7.99
C ALA A 425 -23.75 -0.81 8.73
N ILE A 426 -24.00 -1.90 8.00
CA ILE A 426 -24.25 -3.23 8.57
C ILE A 426 -23.01 -3.78 9.27
N LEU A 427 -21.84 -3.69 8.64
CA LEU A 427 -20.57 -4.13 9.24
C LEU A 427 -20.26 -3.35 10.53
N LEU A 428 -20.40 -2.03 10.50
CA LEU A 428 -20.18 -1.15 11.64
C LEU A 428 -21.20 -1.43 12.76
N ARG A 429 -22.46 -1.77 12.43
CA ARG A 429 -23.44 -2.27 13.42
C ARG A 429 -23.01 -3.61 14.02
N GLY A 430 -22.44 -4.52 13.22
CA GLY A 430 -21.86 -5.77 13.69
C GLY A 430 -20.68 -5.54 14.63
N ILE A 431 -19.71 -4.71 14.21
CA ILE A 431 -18.59 -4.28 15.06
C ILE A 431 -19.13 -3.67 16.35
N ARG A 432 -20.12 -2.77 16.29
CA ARG A 432 -20.75 -2.19 17.51
C ARG A 432 -21.34 -3.25 18.45
N ARG A 433 -21.87 -4.35 17.92
CA ARG A 433 -22.45 -5.47 18.69
C ARG A 433 -21.37 -6.35 19.34
N PHE A 434 -20.23 -6.54 18.68
CA PHE A 434 -19.13 -7.39 19.14
C PHE A 434 -17.98 -6.64 19.81
N THR A 435 -17.91 -5.32 19.65
CA THR A 435 -17.17 -4.48 20.58
C THR A 435 -17.86 -4.68 21.90
N SER A 436 -17.12 -5.08 22.94
CA SER A 436 -17.64 -4.94 24.31
C SER A 436 -18.29 -3.56 24.37
N PRO A 437 -19.48 -3.41 25.01
CA PRO A 437 -20.00 -2.08 25.28
C PRO A 437 -18.80 -1.29 25.72
N VAL A 438 -18.53 -0.13 25.09
CA VAL A 438 -17.61 0.84 25.72
C VAL A 438 -18.07 0.76 27.15
N ALA A 439 -17.20 0.29 28.05
CA ALA A 439 -17.51 0.40 29.45
C ALA A 439 -17.79 1.89 29.50
N LYS A 440 -19.09 2.26 29.56
CA LYS A 440 -19.46 3.56 30.05
C LYS A 440 -18.59 3.56 31.26
N GLN A 441 -17.59 4.43 31.26
CA GLN A 441 -16.83 4.61 32.47
C GLN A 441 -17.96 4.86 33.44
N TYR A 442 -18.30 3.84 34.23
CA TYR A 442 -19.22 4.03 35.31
C TYR A 442 -18.51 5.17 36.04
N PRO A 443 -19.23 6.23 36.40
CA PRO A 443 -18.64 7.27 37.22
C PRO A 443 -18.07 6.55 38.45
N LEU A 444 -16.79 6.19 38.38
CA LEU A 444 -15.94 5.48 39.34
C LEU A 444 -16.58 4.21 39.97
N SER A 445 -15.94 3.03 39.93
CA SER A 445 -16.40 1.90 40.77
C SER A 445 -16.33 2.31 42.25
N VAL A 446 -17.23 1.86 43.14
CA VAL A 446 -17.21 2.24 44.58
C VAL A 446 -15.83 2.02 45.21
N HIS A 447 -15.07 1.04 44.74
CA HIS A 447 -13.69 0.80 45.18
C HIS A 447 -12.69 1.83 44.65
N LEU A 448 -12.80 2.24 43.38
CA LEU A 448 -12.01 3.33 42.79
C LEU A 448 -12.44 4.70 43.34
N LEU A 449 -13.74 4.88 43.64
CA LEU A 449 -14.32 6.02 44.34
C LEU A 449 -13.79 6.07 45.77
N HIS A 450 -13.68 4.96 46.51
CA HIS A 450 -13.02 4.94 47.83
C HIS A 450 -11.52 5.22 47.75
N MET A 451 -10.83 4.75 46.72
CA MET A 451 -9.39 5.00 46.53
C MET A 451 -9.11 6.46 46.11
N ILE A 452 -10.02 7.07 45.35
CA ILE A 452 -10.01 8.48 44.96
C ILE A 452 -10.56 9.36 46.10
N TYR A 453 -11.55 8.92 46.89
CA TYR A 453 -12.02 9.62 48.11
C TYR A 453 -10.93 9.69 49.17
N ARG A 454 -10.10 8.64 49.32
CA ARG A 454 -8.96 8.64 50.24
C ARG A 454 -7.77 9.48 49.77
N ARG A 455 -7.72 9.96 48.52
CA ARG A 455 -6.55 10.67 47.94
C ARG A 455 -6.87 11.95 47.13
N SER A 456 -8.13 12.34 47.03
CA SER A 456 -8.57 13.61 46.46
C SER A 456 -9.64 14.24 47.34
N GLU A 457 -9.19 14.61 48.54
CA GLU A 457 -9.78 15.69 49.29
C GLU A 457 -9.32 17.00 48.65
N TYR A 458 -10.09 17.94 48.09
CA TYR A 458 -11.46 18.15 47.60
C TYR A 458 -11.38 19.49 46.81
N LEU A 459 -12.52 20.11 46.39
CA LEU A 459 -12.97 21.45 46.82
C LEU A 459 -14.18 21.91 46.03
N TYR A 460 -15.38 21.62 46.51
CA TYR A 460 -15.96 22.31 47.66
C TYR A 460 -16.23 21.34 48.83
N ILE A 461 -15.50 21.47 49.95
CA ILE A 461 -15.85 20.78 51.22
C ILE A 461 -16.53 21.80 52.11
N GLY A 462 -17.71 21.48 52.62
CA GLY A 462 -18.38 22.33 53.58
C GLY A 462 -18.68 23.71 52.99
N ARG A 463 -18.12 24.78 53.60
CA ARG A 463 -18.32 26.18 53.17
C ARG A 463 -17.05 26.86 52.58
N GLN A 464 -15.97 26.14 52.24
CA GLN A 464 -14.71 26.78 51.76
C GLN A 464 -14.06 26.13 50.51
N HIS A 465 -13.32 26.96 49.74
CA HIS A 465 -12.48 26.62 48.58
C HIS A 465 -10.98 26.58 48.99
N HIS A 466 -10.17 25.59 48.55
CA HIS A 466 -8.70 25.54 48.76
C HIS A 466 -7.92 25.86 47.46
N ALA A 467 -6.59 25.97 47.63
CA ALA A 467 -5.69 26.85 46.88
C ALA A 467 -5.26 26.43 45.46
N TYR A 468 -5.67 25.27 44.94
CA TYR A 468 -5.11 24.69 43.70
C TYR A 468 -5.97 24.87 42.43
N ALA A 469 -7.10 25.56 42.52
CA ALA A 469 -7.92 25.88 41.35
C ALA A 469 -7.30 27.05 40.57
N LEU A 470 -7.28 26.99 39.24
CA LEU A 470 -6.84 28.11 38.40
C LEU A 470 -7.72 29.33 38.68
N LYS A 471 -7.16 30.36 39.31
CA LYS A 471 -7.89 31.56 39.65
C LYS A 471 -7.96 32.49 38.45
N LEU A 472 -8.99 33.33 38.43
CA LEU A 472 -9.15 34.33 37.38
C LEU A 472 -7.95 35.27 37.27
N ARG A 473 -7.32 35.64 38.41
CA ARG A 473 -6.13 36.50 38.47
C ARG A 473 -4.90 35.90 37.80
N ASP A 474 -4.85 34.57 37.68
CA ASP A 474 -3.66 33.86 37.19
C ASP A 474 -3.65 33.77 35.64
N ILE A 475 -4.65 34.33 34.96
CA ILE A 475 -4.73 34.44 33.49
C ILE A 475 -4.30 35.86 33.07
N LEU A 476 -3.10 35.98 32.50
CA LEU A 476 -2.49 37.24 32.10
C LEU A 476 -2.37 37.35 30.58
N PHE A 477 -2.47 38.57 30.04
CA PHE A 477 -2.42 38.83 28.60
C PHE A 477 -1.20 39.68 28.26
N TYR A 478 -0.51 39.35 27.17
CA TYR A 478 0.71 40.01 26.73
C TYR A 478 0.60 40.46 25.27
N ASP A 479 1.20 41.62 24.95
CA ASP A 479 1.31 42.11 23.58
C ASP A 479 2.46 41.42 22.81
N GLY A 480 2.65 41.78 21.54
CA GLY A 480 3.70 41.19 20.69
C GLY A 480 5.13 41.53 21.12
N LEU A 481 5.30 42.47 22.05
CA LEU A 481 6.59 42.84 22.64
C LEU A 481 6.80 42.20 24.02
N GLY A 482 5.84 41.42 24.51
CA GLY A 482 5.91 40.72 25.79
C GLY A 482 5.46 41.55 26.99
N HIS A 483 4.91 42.75 26.80
CA HIS A 483 4.39 43.57 27.90
C HIS A 483 2.94 43.18 28.24
N GLN A 484 2.60 43.17 29.53
CA GLN A 484 1.24 42.86 29.97
C GLN A 484 0.26 43.92 29.44
N CYS A 485 -0.81 43.47 28.81
CA CYS A 485 -1.75 44.36 28.12
C CYS A 485 -3.21 43.95 28.34
N LYS A 486 -4.14 44.81 27.89
CA LYS A 486 -5.58 44.50 27.91
C LYS A 486 -5.90 43.37 26.92
N PRO A 487 -6.88 42.49 27.20
CA PRO A 487 -7.15 41.31 26.39
C PRO A 487 -7.29 41.60 24.89
N ARG A 488 -7.90 42.73 24.51
CA ARG A 488 -8.09 43.14 23.10
C ARG A 488 -6.79 43.33 22.31
N LYS A 489 -5.72 43.80 22.96
CA LYS A 489 -4.39 44.04 22.35
C LYS A 489 -3.46 42.82 22.44
N ALA A 490 -3.90 41.75 23.11
CA ALA A 490 -3.07 40.59 23.38
C ALA A 490 -2.73 39.78 22.12
N GLN A 491 -1.46 39.41 22.01
CA GLN A 491 -0.94 38.41 21.06
C GLN A 491 -0.51 37.11 21.75
N ARG A 492 -0.41 37.10 23.08
CA ARG A 492 -0.08 35.94 23.91
C ARG A 492 -0.90 35.95 25.20
N VAL A 493 -1.22 34.77 25.73
CA VAL A 493 -1.81 34.59 27.05
C VAL A 493 -0.88 33.75 27.91
N GLY A 494 -0.64 34.18 29.14
CA GLY A 494 0.08 33.44 30.18
C GLY A 494 -0.90 32.91 31.23
N ILE A 495 -0.65 31.71 31.73
CA ILE A 495 -1.40 31.08 32.80
C ILE A 495 -0.41 30.68 33.89
N THR A 496 -0.54 31.27 35.07
CA THR A 496 0.30 30.94 36.23
C THR A 496 -0.38 29.85 37.05
N LEU A 497 0.31 28.74 37.28
CA LEU A 497 -0.21 27.63 38.07
C LEU A 497 0.38 27.67 39.48
N MET A 498 -0.46 27.97 40.46
CA MET A 498 -0.10 28.00 41.89
C MET A 498 -0.16 26.58 42.47
N GLY A 499 0.98 25.87 42.44
CA GLY A 499 1.17 24.57 43.09
C GLY A 499 0.60 23.36 42.31
N ALA A 500 1.46 22.40 41.97
CA ALA A 500 1.09 21.14 41.32
C ALA A 500 1.47 19.94 42.20
N LYS A 501 0.66 18.87 42.20
CA LYS A 501 0.92 17.61 42.94
C LYS A 501 2.25 16.91 42.59
N ASN A 502 2.94 17.34 41.53
CA ASN A 502 4.23 16.79 41.08
C ASN A 502 5.39 17.80 41.23
N ASN A 503 5.18 18.96 41.86
CA ASN A 503 6.21 19.96 42.12
C ASN A 503 6.60 19.89 43.61
N GLN A 504 7.62 19.10 43.94
CA GLN A 504 8.11 18.92 45.32
C GLN A 504 8.75 20.19 45.92
N TYR A 505 8.88 21.30 45.18
CA TYR A 505 9.55 22.52 45.64
C TYR A 505 8.73 23.81 45.50
N GLY A 506 7.43 23.74 45.18
CA GLY A 506 6.51 24.89 45.28
C GLY A 506 6.79 26.07 44.34
N ARG A 507 7.63 25.92 43.30
CA ARG A 507 7.90 27.01 42.33
C ARG A 507 6.67 27.29 41.43
N GLU A 508 6.32 28.56 41.26
CA GLU A 508 5.29 29.00 40.31
C GLU A 508 5.67 28.60 38.88
N GLU A 509 4.75 27.95 38.16
CA GLU A 509 4.95 27.57 36.75
C GLU A 509 4.01 28.40 35.86
N ALA A 510 4.58 29.26 35.01
CA ALA A 510 3.83 30.05 34.04
C ALA A 510 3.89 29.40 32.66
N ARG A 511 2.72 29.19 32.04
CA ARG A 511 2.58 28.63 30.69
C ARG A 511 2.06 29.67 29.72
N TYR A 512 2.70 29.81 28.58
CA TYR A 512 2.36 30.83 27.59
C TYR A 512 1.84 30.22 26.29
N HIS A 513 0.80 30.81 25.72
CA HIS A 513 0.22 30.42 24.44
C HIS A 513 0.00 31.63 23.53
N ASP A 514 0.49 31.54 22.30
CA ASP A 514 0.34 32.59 21.30
C ASP A 514 -1.03 32.58 20.64
N LYS A 515 -1.44 33.75 20.13
CA LYS A 515 -2.67 33.93 19.37
C LYS A 515 -2.56 33.16 18.05
N SER A 516 -3.44 32.19 17.83
CA SER A 516 -3.54 31.54 16.52
C SER A 516 -4.27 32.47 15.53
N GLY A 517 -3.95 32.31 14.24
CA GLY A 517 -4.70 32.94 13.14
C GLY A 517 -6.08 32.32 12.88
N ASP A 518 -6.42 31.25 13.60
CA ASP A 518 -7.69 30.52 13.46
C ASP A 518 -8.83 31.26 14.20
N LYS A 519 -9.98 31.41 13.52
CA LYS A 519 -11.13 32.16 14.04
C LYS A 519 -11.94 31.39 15.10
N ILE A 520 -11.77 30.07 15.19
CA ILE A 520 -12.53 29.17 16.08
C ILE A 520 -11.64 28.67 17.22
N ILE A 521 -10.40 28.26 16.93
CA ILE A 521 -9.49 27.65 17.91
C ILE A 521 -8.29 28.58 18.15
N CYS A 522 -8.49 29.56 19.03
CA CYS A 522 -7.46 30.53 19.40
C CYS A 522 -7.34 30.66 20.92
N PRO A 523 -6.19 30.30 21.53
CA PRO A 523 -5.99 30.36 22.99
C PRO A 523 -6.24 31.75 23.57
N VAL A 524 -5.78 32.80 22.88
CA VAL A 524 -6.03 34.20 23.26
C VAL A 524 -7.51 34.56 23.16
N SER A 525 -8.23 34.04 22.15
CA SER A 525 -9.68 34.23 22.05
C SER A 525 -10.44 33.47 23.15
N ALA A 526 -10.04 32.24 23.47
CA ALA A 526 -10.62 31.44 24.54
C ALA A 526 -10.45 32.15 25.90
N ALA A 527 -9.25 32.63 26.22
CA ALA A 527 -9.01 33.37 27.45
C ALA A 527 -9.83 34.68 27.49
N ARG A 528 -10.02 35.39 26.36
CA ARG A 528 -10.91 36.56 26.29
C ARG A 528 -12.36 36.20 26.62
N TRP A 529 -12.84 35.04 26.18
CA TRP A 529 -14.18 34.54 26.51
C TRP A 529 -14.30 34.22 28.00
N ILE A 530 -13.26 33.68 28.62
CA ILE A 530 -13.20 33.45 30.07
C ILE A 530 -13.33 34.78 30.84
N ILE A 531 -12.56 35.82 30.48
CA ILE A 531 -12.68 37.16 31.11
C ILE A 531 -14.07 37.77 30.88
N LYS A 532 -14.64 37.59 29.67
CA LYS A 532 -15.99 38.08 29.35
C LYS A 532 -17.06 37.37 30.18
N GLY A 533 -16.94 36.05 30.33
CA GLY A 533 -17.79 35.24 31.20
C GLY A 533 -17.67 35.66 32.65
N ALA A 534 -16.44 35.78 33.17
CA ALA A 534 -16.18 36.24 34.53
C ALA A 534 -16.81 37.61 34.82
N LYS A 535 -16.75 38.56 33.87
CA LYS A 535 -17.43 39.85 34.00
C LYS A 535 -18.95 39.71 34.03
N ALA A 536 -19.51 38.82 33.21
CA ALA A 536 -20.96 38.57 33.17
C ALA A 536 -21.48 37.89 34.44
N PHE A 537 -20.66 37.04 35.07
CA PHE A 537 -21.01 36.28 36.28
C PHE A 537 -20.48 36.88 37.59
N GLY A 538 -19.85 38.06 37.54
CA GLY A 538 -19.32 38.74 38.73
C GLY A 538 -18.19 38.00 39.44
N THR A 539 -17.41 37.18 38.72
CA THR A 539 -16.33 36.36 39.29
C THR A 539 -15.18 37.24 39.78
N ALA A 540 -14.83 37.13 41.07
CA ALA A 540 -13.73 37.87 41.67
C ALA A 540 -12.36 37.28 41.24
N PRO A 541 -11.26 38.06 41.26
CA PRO A 541 -9.94 37.60 40.81
C PRO A 541 -9.42 36.35 41.54
N GLU A 542 -9.79 36.18 42.81
CA GLU A 542 -9.40 35.04 43.66
C GLU A 542 -10.23 33.77 43.43
N GLN A 543 -11.33 33.88 42.69
CA GLN A 543 -12.22 32.77 42.42
C GLN A 543 -11.77 31.99 41.18
N PRO A 544 -12.19 30.72 41.05
CA PRO A 544 -11.92 29.92 39.86
C PRO A 544 -12.39 30.63 38.59
N ALA A 545 -11.54 30.64 37.55
CA ALA A 545 -11.74 31.47 36.36
C ALA A 545 -13.05 31.18 35.56
N LEU A 546 -13.69 30.03 35.79
CA LEU A 546 -14.93 29.61 35.13
C LEU A 546 -16.13 29.53 36.10
N SER A 547 -16.10 30.27 37.21
CA SER A 547 -17.22 30.31 38.16
C SER A 547 -18.44 30.98 37.53
N THR A 548 -19.61 30.32 37.56
CA THR A 548 -20.84 30.80 36.91
C THR A 548 -21.93 31.27 37.89
N GLY A 549 -21.60 31.55 39.16
CA GLY A 549 -22.58 32.05 40.13
C GLY A 549 -21.99 32.58 41.44
N PHE A 550 -22.76 33.44 42.11
CA PHE A 550 -22.45 33.95 43.45
C PHE A 550 -22.66 32.83 44.49
N GLY A 551 -21.58 32.16 44.88
CA GLY A 551 -21.50 31.42 46.14
C GLY A 551 -22.28 30.10 46.26
N SER A 552 -22.87 29.56 45.20
CA SER A 552 -23.46 28.21 45.24
C SER A 552 -23.08 27.39 44.01
N GLY A 553 -22.29 26.34 44.23
CA GLY A 553 -22.11 25.28 43.24
C GLY A 553 -23.41 24.52 43.03
N ILE A 554 -23.58 23.95 41.85
CA ILE A 554 -24.75 23.12 41.50
C ILE A 554 -24.77 21.90 42.44
N SER A 555 -25.81 21.77 43.28
CA SER A 555 -25.91 20.65 44.21
C SER A 555 -26.19 19.34 43.46
N ALA A 556 -25.61 18.23 43.94
CA ALA A 556 -25.80 16.90 43.37
C ALA A 556 -27.27 16.47 43.28
N LYS A 557 -28.12 16.98 44.19
CA LYS A 557 -29.56 16.69 44.23
C LYS A 557 -30.33 17.36 43.09
N TYR A 558 -29.89 18.52 42.64
CA TYR A 558 -30.48 19.22 41.47
C TYR A 558 -30.13 18.49 40.16
N MET A 559 -28.89 18.00 40.05
CA MET A 559 -28.43 17.21 38.89
C MET A 559 -29.14 15.85 38.78
N SER A 560 -29.55 15.23 39.89
CA SER A 560 -30.31 13.97 39.85
C SER A 560 -31.74 14.15 39.35
N THR A 561 -32.40 15.28 39.66
CA THR A 561 -33.79 15.55 39.23
C THR A 561 -33.86 15.83 37.72
N VAL A 562 -32.94 16.65 37.20
CA VAL A 562 -32.83 16.94 35.76
C VAL A 562 -32.52 15.68 34.95
N ARG A 563 -31.75 14.74 35.52
CA ARG A 563 -31.46 13.45 34.88
C ARG A 563 -32.68 12.54 34.80
N ALA A 564 -33.60 12.60 35.76
CA ALA A 564 -34.83 11.81 35.75
C ALA A 564 -35.85 12.33 34.72
N GLU A 565 -35.99 13.65 34.58
CA GLU A 565 -36.89 14.27 33.58
C GLU A 565 -36.45 14.02 32.14
N ILE A 566 -35.13 14.01 31.87
CA ILE A 566 -34.59 13.75 30.54
C ILE A 566 -34.77 12.28 30.10
N ILE A 567 -34.89 11.34 31.06
CA ILE A 567 -35.05 9.90 30.77
C ILE A 567 -36.51 9.53 30.46
N ALA A 568 -37.50 10.28 30.95
CA ALA A 568 -38.93 9.96 30.80
C ALA A 568 -39.63 10.55 29.54
N ALA A 569 -38.92 11.28 28.68
CA ALA A 569 -39.51 12.01 27.55
C ALA A 569 -39.60 11.33 26.14
N PRO A 570 -39.50 10.00 25.90
CA PRO A 570 -39.56 9.49 24.52
C PRO A 570 -40.94 9.40 23.82
N GLU A 571 -42.09 9.58 24.48
CA GLU A 571 -43.40 9.27 23.86
C GLU A 571 -44.27 10.48 23.40
N LYS A 572 -43.82 11.74 23.57
CA LYS A 572 -44.65 12.92 23.21
C LYS A 572 -44.17 13.77 22.02
N TRP A 573 -43.11 13.38 21.32
CA TRP A 573 -42.56 14.18 20.21
C TRP A 573 -42.97 13.73 18.79
N PHE A 574 -43.77 12.66 18.64
CA PHE A 574 -44.23 12.17 17.33
C PHE A 574 -45.66 12.58 16.91
N SER A 575 -46.32 13.51 17.61
CA SER A 575 -47.65 14.01 17.24
C SER A 575 -47.73 15.54 17.27
N ARG A 576 -46.99 16.22 16.39
CA ARG A 576 -47.31 17.57 15.90
C ARG A 576 -46.34 17.99 14.79
N THR A 577 -46.66 17.60 13.57
CA THR A 577 -46.46 18.35 12.32
C THR A 577 -47.00 17.47 11.17
N ALA A 578 -48.33 17.35 11.16
CA ALA A 578 -49.12 16.97 9.99
C ALA A 578 -50.26 17.99 9.91
N THR A 579 -50.01 19.06 9.15
CA THR A 579 -50.93 19.88 8.36
C THR A 579 -50.06 20.85 7.58
#